data_AF-A0A923WC93-F1
#
_entry.id   AF-A0A923WC93-F1
#
_cell.length_a   1.000
_cell.length_b   1.000
_cell.length_c   1.000
_cell.angle_alpha   90.00
_cell.angle_beta   90.00
_cell.angle_gamma   90.00
#
_symmetry.space_group_name_H-M   'P 1'
#
loop_
_entity.id
_entity.type
_entity.pdbx_description
1 polymer ?
#
loop_
_entity_poly.entity_id
_entity_poly.type
_entity_poly.pdbx_seq_one_letter_code
_entity_poly.pdbx_strand_id
1 'polypeptide(L)'
;MTQPESALSEPTNRPPSAPEVVQTADGSPTLYLPALNEHYHSVHGARQESAHVFIRHGLLPLLLAGRGTQPLESLRILEIGLGTGLNALLTLEACQLAGVSAAYAAFETVPLPPSVVEALALTTYLPDDGRVPPDSGAVFRALHAAPWDAEFPLAPTFSLTKWLRALEAVPAGTAPLVAATYHLIYFDAFAPQKQPELWTEAIFRTLYDATAPGGVLVTYCAQGQFRRDLRAAGWRVEKLPGPPGKREMTRAVKDAPA
;
A
#
# COMPACT_ATOMS: atom_id res chain seq x y z
N MET A 1 -14.22 -58.13 18.36
CA MET A 1 -12.97 -57.73 17.68
C MET A 1 -13.34 -57.29 16.28
N THR A 2 -13.49 -55.99 16.07
CA THR A 2 -13.47 -55.29 14.76
C THR A 2 -13.63 -53.80 15.07
N GLN A 3 -12.56 -53.03 14.90
CA GLN A 3 -12.58 -51.57 14.99
C GLN A 3 -13.17 -50.99 13.70
N PRO A 4 -13.86 -49.84 13.71
CA PRO A 4 -14.12 -49.09 12.49
C PRO A 4 -12.88 -48.29 12.10
N GLU A 5 -12.48 -48.44 10.84
CA GLU A 5 -11.39 -47.69 10.22
C GLU A 5 -11.65 -46.18 10.30
N SER A 6 -10.65 -45.48 10.85
CA SER A 6 -10.52 -44.03 10.81
C SER A 6 -10.34 -43.60 9.34
N ALA A 7 -11.35 -42.93 8.79
CA ALA A 7 -11.21 -42.19 7.55
C ALA A 7 -10.29 -40.98 7.82
N LEU A 8 -9.00 -41.15 7.51
CA LEU A 8 -8.07 -40.04 7.37
C LEU A 8 -8.54 -39.19 6.19
N SER A 9 -9.08 -38.01 6.48
CA SER A 9 -9.39 -37.01 5.46
C SER A 9 -8.09 -36.58 4.78
N GLU A 10 -7.97 -36.86 3.48
CA GLU A 10 -6.90 -36.33 2.64
C GLU A 10 -6.86 -34.80 2.73
N PRO A 11 -5.67 -34.17 2.70
CA PRO A 11 -5.57 -32.72 2.60
C PRO A 11 -6.16 -32.31 1.25
N THR A 12 -7.31 -31.63 1.28
CA THR A 12 -7.96 -31.11 0.07
C THR A 12 -6.99 -30.13 -0.60
N ASN A 13 -6.36 -30.57 -1.68
CA ASN A 13 -5.60 -29.73 -2.60
C ASN A 13 -6.57 -28.88 -3.43
N ARG A 14 -7.36 -28.04 -2.75
CA ARG A 14 -8.21 -27.04 -3.38
C ARG A 14 -7.27 -25.91 -3.79
N PRO A 15 -7.27 -25.45 -5.05
CA PRO A 15 -6.52 -24.25 -5.42
C PRO A 15 -6.90 -23.13 -4.45
N PRO A 16 -5.96 -22.24 -4.07
CA PRO A 16 -6.28 -21.10 -3.22
C PRO A 16 -7.48 -20.39 -3.87
N SER A 17 -8.59 -20.35 -3.15
CA SER A 17 -9.83 -19.73 -3.63
C SER A 17 -9.53 -18.29 -4.01
N ALA A 18 -10.01 -17.89 -5.19
CA ALA A 18 -9.79 -16.56 -5.73
C ALA A 18 -10.24 -15.48 -4.72
N PRO A 19 -9.62 -14.29 -4.72
CA PRO A 19 -10.09 -13.15 -3.94
C PRO A 19 -11.57 -12.86 -4.22
N GLU A 20 -12.34 -12.63 -3.15
CA GLU A 20 -13.77 -12.33 -3.23
C GLU A 20 -14.01 -10.85 -2.96
N VAL A 21 -14.80 -10.18 -3.79
CA VAL A 21 -15.16 -8.76 -3.59
C VAL A 21 -16.17 -8.64 -2.46
N VAL A 22 -15.86 -7.84 -1.44
CA VAL A 22 -16.71 -7.59 -0.27
C VAL A 22 -16.98 -6.09 -0.15
N GLN A 23 -18.23 -5.72 0.12
CA GLN A 23 -18.60 -4.33 0.39
C GLN A 23 -18.24 -3.95 1.82
N THR A 24 -17.55 -2.83 2.01
CA THR A 24 -17.22 -2.30 3.34
C THR A 24 -18.29 -1.30 3.81
N ALA A 25 -18.24 -0.90 5.09
CA ALA A 25 -19.26 -0.05 5.68
C ALA A 25 -19.31 1.39 5.10
N ASP A 26 -18.24 1.85 4.45
CA ASP A 26 -18.22 3.15 3.74
C ASP A 26 -18.68 3.05 2.27
N GLY A 27 -19.13 1.87 1.83
CA GLY A 27 -19.58 1.62 0.47
C GLY A 27 -18.46 1.37 -0.55
N SER A 28 -17.18 1.46 -0.13
CA SER A 28 -16.07 1.05 -0.98
C SER A 28 -15.87 -0.47 -0.94
N PRO A 29 -15.43 -1.10 -2.05
CA PRO A 29 -15.12 -2.52 -2.05
C PRO A 29 -13.77 -2.81 -1.38
N THR A 30 -13.65 -3.98 -0.78
CA THR A 30 -12.40 -4.63 -0.40
C THR A 30 -12.35 -6.02 -0.99
N LEU A 31 -11.23 -6.73 -0.83
CA LEU A 31 -11.10 -8.12 -1.19
C LEU A 31 -10.92 -8.98 0.04
N TYR A 32 -11.66 -10.08 0.15
CA TYR A 32 -11.39 -11.14 1.10
C TYR A 32 -10.55 -12.23 0.44
N LEU A 33 -9.44 -12.62 1.09
CA LEU A 33 -8.59 -13.73 0.71
C LEU A 33 -8.85 -14.92 1.64
N PRO A 34 -9.59 -15.94 1.18
CA PRO A 34 -9.88 -17.07 2.06
C PRO A 34 -8.61 -17.86 2.41
N ALA A 35 -7.60 -17.86 1.55
CA ALA A 35 -6.31 -18.51 1.81
C ALA A 35 -5.57 -17.94 3.04
N LEU A 36 -5.75 -16.64 3.32
CA LEU A 36 -5.17 -15.98 4.50
C LEU A 36 -6.20 -15.76 5.61
N ASN A 37 -7.49 -16.02 5.33
CA ASN A 37 -8.62 -15.58 6.14
C ASN A 37 -8.44 -14.10 6.54
N GLU A 38 -8.20 -13.25 5.54
CA GLU A 38 -7.99 -11.82 5.75
C GLU A 38 -8.46 -10.96 4.55
N HIS A 39 -8.83 -9.72 4.83
CA HIS A 39 -9.21 -8.70 3.87
C HIS A 39 -8.02 -7.81 3.47
N TYR A 40 -8.03 -7.28 2.26
CA TYR A 40 -7.00 -6.34 1.77
C TYR A 40 -7.04 -5.01 2.54
N HIS A 41 -8.24 -4.57 2.93
CA HIS A 41 -8.48 -3.34 3.68
C HIS A 41 -9.50 -3.58 4.79
N SER A 42 -9.58 -2.65 5.75
CA SER A 42 -10.60 -2.65 6.80
C SER A 42 -12.03 -2.79 6.26
N VAL A 43 -12.81 -3.69 6.88
CA VAL A 43 -14.25 -3.85 6.62
C VAL A 43 -15.09 -2.66 7.08
N HIS A 44 -14.52 -1.78 7.93
CA HIS A 44 -15.16 -0.53 8.34
C HIS A 44 -15.15 0.54 7.24
N GLY A 45 -14.33 0.37 6.21
CA GLY A 45 -14.24 1.29 5.09
C GLY A 45 -12.85 1.26 4.45
N ALA A 46 -12.73 0.69 3.25
CA ALA A 46 -11.43 0.57 2.57
C ALA A 46 -10.91 1.95 2.16
N ARG A 47 -11.75 2.76 1.51
CA ARG A 47 -11.39 4.12 1.11
C ARG A 47 -11.14 5.02 2.30
N GLN A 48 -11.98 4.96 3.32
CA GLN A 48 -11.83 5.79 4.52
C GLN A 48 -10.52 5.49 5.27
N GLU A 49 -10.16 4.21 5.40
CA GLU A 49 -8.88 3.81 5.97
C GLU A 49 -7.70 4.33 5.13
N SER A 50 -7.71 4.07 3.82
CA SER A 50 -6.62 4.51 2.93
C SER A 50 -6.47 6.03 2.87
N ALA A 51 -7.59 6.76 2.79
CA ALA A 51 -7.59 8.22 2.82
C ALA A 51 -7.06 8.77 4.14
N HIS A 52 -7.34 8.11 5.27
CA HIS A 52 -6.83 8.54 6.58
C HIS A 52 -5.35 8.21 6.76
N VAL A 53 -4.95 6.96 6.51
CA VAL A 53 -3.59 6.47 6.77
C VAL A 53 -2.61 7.02 5.75
N PHE A 54 -2.81 6.73 4.47
CA PHE A 54 -1.83 6.97 3.43
C PHE A 54 -1.90 8.40 2.89
N ILE A 55 -3.11 8.93 2.67
CA ILE A 55 -3.26 10.27 2.11
C ILE A 55 -3.13 11.35 3.19
N ARG A 56 -4.01 11.37 4.19
CA ARG A 56 -4.05 12.44 5.20
C ARG A 56 -2.80 12.48 6.08
N HIS A 57 -2.32 11.32 6.52
CA HIS A 57 -1.17 11.24 7.45
C HIS A 57 0.18 10.95 6.77
N GLY A 58 0.17 10.49 5.51
CA GLY A 58 1.38 10.28 4.69
C GLY A 58 1.62 11.40 3.67
N LEU A 59 0.81 11.43 2.61
CA LEU A 59 1.02 12.27 1.42
C LEU A 59 0.76 13.76 1.64
N LEU A 60 -0.38 14.09 2.26
CA LEU A 60 -0.84 15.48 2.39
C LEU A 60 0.17 16.39 3.11
N PRO A 61 0.83 15.97 4.21
CA PRO A 61 1.91 16.75 4.81
C PRO A 61 3.04 17.13 3.83
N LEU A 62 3.41 16.24 2.91
CA LEU A 62 4.45 16.51 1.91
C LEU A 62 3.96 17.49 0.85
N LEU A 63 2.72 17.33 0.38
CA LEU A 63 2.08 18.25 -0.57
C LEU A 63 1.91 19.67 0.00
N LEU A 64 1.70 19.78 1.32
CA LEU A 64 1.56 21.08 2.00
C LEU A 64 2.90 21.72 2.35
N ALA A 65 3.90 20.91 2.75
CA ALA A 65 5.26 21.42 3.02
C ALA A 65 5.91 22.00 1.76
N GLY A 66 5.64 21.42 0.59
CA GLY A 66 6.02 21.93 -0.72
C GLY A 66 5.31 23.21 -1.16
N ARG A 67 4.65 23.97 -0.26
CA ARG A 67 4.08 25.30 -0.56
C ARG A 67 4.87 26.46 0.05
N GLY A 68 6.04 26.17 0.64
CA GLY A 68 6.99 27.16 1.17
C GLY A 68 7.96 27.72 0.12
N THR A 69 9.16 28.16 0.54
CA THR A 69 10.13 28.87 -0.31
C THR A 69 10.83 28.00 -1.37
N GLN A 70 10.65 26.67 -1.33
CA GLN A 70 11.13 25.72 -2.34
C GLN A 70 10.08 24.62 -2.52
N PRO A 71 9.11 24.79 -3.44
CA PRO A 71 8.07 23.80 -3.66
C PRO A 71 8.63 22.50 -4.25
N LEU A 72 8.15 21.35 -3.77
CA LEU A 72 8.45 20.05 -4.37
C LEU A 72 7.63 19.91 -5.66
N GLU A 73 8.29 20.02 -6.81
CA GLU A 73 7.64 19.87 -8.12
C GLU A 73 7.27 18.42 -8.45
N SER A 74 7.95 17.46 -7.81
CA SER A 74 7.74 16.03 -8.01
C SER A 74 7.97 15.20 -6.75
N LEU A 75 7.14 14.18 -6.55
CA LEU A 75 7.24 13.22 -5.47
C LEU A 75 7.57 11.82 -5.97
N ARG A 76 8.46 11.11 -5.28
CA ARG A 76 8.73 9.69 -5.51
C ARG A 76 8.13 8.90 -4.35
N ILE A 77 7.22 8.00 -4.68
CA ILE A 77 6.43 7.24 -3.70
C ILE A 77 6.68 5.76 -3.92
N LEU A 78 6.87 4.99 -2.86
CA LEU A 78 6.96 3.53 -2.89
C LEU A 78 5.82 2.91 -2.09
N GLU A 79 5.13 1.94 -2.65
CA GLU A 79 4.16 1.12 -1.95
C GLU A 79 4.66 -0.33 -1.82
N ILE A 80 4.53 -0.87 -0.61
CA ILE A 80 4.78 -2.28 -0.32
C ILE A 80 3.42 -2.97 -0.27
N GLY A 81 3.06 -3.65 -1.37
CA GLY A 81 1.74 -4.27 -1.55
C GLY A 81 0.81 -3.38 -2.37
N LEU A 82 0.88 -3.46 -3.70
CA LEU A 82 -0.04 -2.71 -4.58
C LEU A 82 -1.50 -3.09 -4.32
N GLY A 83 -1.76 -4.39 -4.10
CA GLY A 83 -3.05 -4.90 -3.72
C GLY A 83 -4.15 -4.55 -4.72
N THR A 84 -5.18 -3.82 -4.26
CA THR A 84 -6.25 -3.37 -5.15
C THR A 84 -5.83 -2.19 -6.03
N GLY A 85 -4.74 -1.48 -5.72
CA GLY A 85 -4.36 -0.22 -6.37
C GLY A 85 -5.08 1.02 -5.83
N LEU A 86 -5.81 0.89 -4.72
CA LEU A 86 -6.56 2.00 -4.11
C LEU A 86 -5.66 3.17 -3.70
N ASN A 87 -4.56 2.90 -3.00
CA ASN A 87 -3.66 3.97 -2.53
C ASN A 87 -3.02 4.73 -3.70
N ALA A 88 -2.68 4.03 -4.78
CA ALA A 88 -2.18 4.63 -6.01
C ALA A 88 -3.21 5.55 -6.68
N LEU A 89 -4.48 5.12 -6.78
CA LEU A 89 -5.57 5.96 -7.29
C LEU A 89 -5.79 7.21 -6.43
N LEU A 90 -5.86 7.07 -5.10
CA LEU A 90 -6.06 8.20 -4.20
C LEU A 90 -4.87 9.16 -4.22
N THR A 91 -3.66 8.63 -4.42
CA THR A 91 -2.44 9.44 -4.58
C THR A 91 -2.48 10.22 -5.88
N LEU A 92 -2.89 9.60 -6.99
CA LEU A 92 -3.08 10.29 -8.26
C LEU A 92 -4.05 11.47 -8.12
N GLU A 93 -5.22 11.23 -7.53
CA GLU A 93 -6.23 12.26 -7.28
C GLU A 93 -5.65 13.42 -6.45
N ALA A 94 -5.02 13.11 -5.32
CA ALA A 94 -4.45 14.12 -4.42
C ALA A 94 -3.33 14.94 -5.08
N CYS A 95 -2.44 14.30 -5.84
CA CYS A 95 -1.36 14.97 -6.56
C CYS A 95 -1.88 15.86 -7.69
N GLN A 96 -2.89 15.41 -8.44
CA GLN A 96 -3.55 16.22 -9.47
C GLN A 96 -4.20 17.48 -8.88
N LEU A 97 -4.93 17.35 -7.78
CA LEU A 97 -5.52 18.49 -7.07
C LEU A 97 -4.47 19.46 -6.52
N ALA A 98 -3.31 18.93 -6.10
CA ALA A 98 -2.21 19.75 -5.60
C ALA A 98 -1.34 20.39 -6.70
N GLY A 99 -1.44 19.90 -7.95
CA GLY A 99 -0.56 20.31 -9.05
C GLY A 99 0.88 19.82 -8.90
N VAL A 100 1.09 18.66 -8.26
CA VAL A 100 2.42 18.07 -7.99
C VAL A 100 2.58 16.81 -8.83
N SER A 101 3.73 16.65 -9.48
CA SER A 101 4.02 15.42 -10.24
C SER A 101 4.33 14.26 -9.29
N ALA A 102 4.03 13.02 -9.68
CA ALA A 102 4.38 11.85 -8.89
C ALA A 102 4.94 10.71 -9.73
N ALA A 103 6.05 10.13 -9.27
CA ALA A 103 6.56 8.85 -9.73
C ALA A 103 6.24 7.80 -8.66
N TYR A 104 5.25 6.96 -8.94
CA TYR A 104 4.74 5.95 -8.03
C TYR A 104 5.35 4.59 -8.36
N ALA A 105 5.98 3.96 -7.38
CA ALA A 105 6.50 2.60 -7.48
C ALA A 105 5.73 1.68 -6.54
N ALA A 106 5.49 0.44 -6.93
CA ALA A 106 4.86 -0.54 -6.05
C ALA A 106 5.46 -1.94 -6.21
N PHE A 107 5.59 -2.65 -5.09
CA PHE A 107 5.81 -4.09 -5.06
C PHE A 107 4.49 -4.84 -5.02
N GLU A 108 4.43 -5.95 -5.76
CA GLU A 108 3.34 -6.92 -5.68
C GLU A 108 3.93 -8.33 -5.85
N THR A 109 3.35 -9.32 -5.19
CA THR A 109 3.75 -10.73 -5.30
C THR A 109 2.68 -11.58 -5.96
N VAL A 110 1.41 -11.18 -5.85
CA VAL A 110 0.26 -11.91 -6.40
C VAL A 110 -0.70 -10.91 -7.05
N PRO A 111 -0.54 -10.61 -8.35
CA PRO A 111 -1.44 -9.73 -9.08
C PRO A 111 -2.88 -10.24 -9.04
N LEU A 112 -3.83 -9.31 -8.98
CA LEU A 112 -5.25 -9.66 -9.00
C LEU A 112 -5.64 -10.29 -10.35
N PRO A 113 -6.53 -11.30 -10.35
CA PRO A 113 -7.11 -11.81 -11.58
C PRO A 113 -7.85 -10.72 -12.36
N PRO A 114 -7.82 -10.71 -13.70
CA PRO A 114 -8.51 -9.69 -14.51
C PRO A 114 -10.01 -9.54 -14.21
N SER A 115 -10.69 -10.63 -13.86
CA SER A 115 -12.11 -10.59 -13.46
C SER A 115 -12.34 -9.84 -12.16
N VAL A 116 -11.42 -9.95 -11.19
CA VAL A 116 -11.47 -9.21 -9.92
C VAL A 116 -11.17 -7.74 -10.17
N VAL A 117 -10.18 -7.43 -11.00
CA VAL A 117 -9.87 -6.05 -11.42
C VAL A 117 -11.09 -5.40 -12.08
N GLU A 118 -11.76 -6.10 -13.00
CA GLU A 118 -12.94 -5.55 -13.66
C GLU A 118 -14.09 -5.34 -12.67
N ALA A 119 -14.33 -6.30 -11.77
CA ALA A 119 -15.33 -6.13 -10.72
C ALA A 119 -15.04 -4.89 -9.85
N LEU A 120 -13.79 -4.71 -9.42
CA LEU A 120 -13.36 -3.54 -8.65
C LEU A 120 -13.46 -2.22 -9.44
N ALA A 121 -13.15 -2.24 -10.75
CA ALA A 121 -13.26 -1.07 -11.61
C ALA A 121 -14.71 -0.58 -11.74
N LEU A 122 -15.68 -1.49 -11.63
CA LEU A 122 -17.10 -1.22 -11.72
C LEU A 122 -17.71 -0.84 -10.36
N THR A 123 -17.17 -1.40 -9.26
CA THR A 123 -17.58 -1.06 -7.88
C THR A 123 -16.77 0.13 -7.39
N THR A 124 -17.29 1.32 -7.65
CA THR A 124 -16.56 2.56 -7.56
C THR A 124 -15.94 2.83 -6.18
N TYR A 125 -14.64 3.18 -6.11
CA TYR A 125 -14.01 3.81 -4.93
C TYR A 125 -14.43 5.29 -4.83
N LEU A 126 -15.74 5.52 -4.68
CA LEU A 126 -16.38 6.84 -4.75
C LEU A 126 -15.82 7.80 -3.70
N PRO A 127 -15.63 9.09 -4.03
CA PRO A 127 -15.62 10.12 -3.02
C PRO A 127 -16.96 10.15 -2.26
N ASP A 128 -16.95 10.66 -1.03
CA ASP A 128 -18.13 10.76 -0.15
C ASP A 128 -19.29 11.58 -0.76
N ASP A 129 -19.02 12.35 -1.82
CA ASP A 129 -20.00 13.15 -2.56
C ASP A 129 -20.75 12.37 -3.67
N GLY A 130 -20.43 11.07 -3.83
CA GLY A 130 -21.06 10.17 -4.79
C GLY A 130 -20.69 10.42 -6.25
N ARG A 131 -19.67 11.25 -6.53
CA ARG A 131 -19.27 11.57 -7.91
C ARG A 131 -18.13 10.68 -8.39
N VAL A 132 -18.36 9.97 -9.49
CA VAL A 132 -17.30 9.25 -10.22
C VAL A 132 -16.56 10.23 -11.11
N PRO A 133 -15.24 10.45 -10.96
CA PRO A 133 -14.48 11.09 -12.03
C PRO A 133 -14.69 10.29 -13.32
N PRO A 134 -15.00 10.93 -14.47
CA PRO A 134 -15.41 10.27 -15.71
C PRO A 134 -14.50 9.13 -16.19
N ASP A 135 -13.24 9.11 -15.74
CA ASP A 135 -12.21 8.16 -16.19
C ASP A 135 -11.68 7.21 -15.09
N SER A 136 -12.22 7.26 -13.88
CA SER A 136 -11.66 6.48 -12.73
C SER A 136 -11.56 4.97 -13.01
N GLY A 137 -12.59 4.37 -13.61
CA GLY A 137 -12.54 2.95 -14.01
C GLY A 137 -11.55 2.66 -15.14
N ALA A 138 -11.37 3.59 -16.07
CA ALA A 138 -10.40 3.45 -17.16
C ALA A 138 -8.95 3.55 -16.66
N VAL A 139 -8.69 4.52 -15.78
CA VAL A 139 -7.41 4.70 -15.08
C VAL A 139 -7.10 3.48 -14.21
N PHE A 140 -8.08 2.95 -13.49
CA PHE A 140 -7.91 1.76 -12.67
C PHE A 140 -7.53 0.52 -13.51
N ARG A 141 -8.23 0.31 -14.64
CA ARG A 141 -7.86 -0.74 -15.60
C ARG A 141 -6.44 -0.54 -16.14
N ALA A 142 -6.08 0.69 -16.49
CA ALA A 142 -4.74 1.02 -16.99
C ALA A 142 -3.64 0.76 -15.94
N LEU A 143 -3.89 1.07 -14.67
CA LEU A 143 -2.98 0.78 -13.54
C LEU A 143 -2.68 -0.71 -13.45
N HIS A 144 -3.71 -1.55 -13.51
CA HIS A 144 -3.54 -3.01 -13.44
C HIS A 144 -2.93 -3.60 -14.72
N ALA A 145 -3.27 -3.04 -15.89
CA ALA A 145 -2.73 -3.47 -17.19
C ALA A 145 -1.30 -2.95 -17.49
N ALA A 146 -0.82 -1.93 -16.74
CA ALA A 146 0.52 -1.37 -16.93
C ALA A 146 1.60 -2.48 -16.84
N PRO A 147 2.66 -2.39 -17.67
CA PRO A 147 3.72 -3.39 -17.69
C PRO A 147 4.44 -3.48 -16.34
N TRP A 148 4.96 -4.66 -16.05
CA TRP A 148 5.87 -4.89 -14.92
C TRP A 148 7.29 -4.45 -15.28
N ASP A 149 8.07 -4.06 -14.28
CA ASP A 149 9.49 -3.68 -14.37
C ASP A 149 9.78 -2.56 -15.38
N ALA A 150 8.77 -1.75 -15.71
CA ALA A 150 8.86 -0.63 -16.64
C ALA A 150 8.05 0.56 -16.12
N GLU A 151 8.56 1.78 -16.37
CA GLU A 151 7.82 3.00 -16.10
C GLU A 151 6.67 3.14 -17.12
N PHE A 152 5.48 3.44 -16.61
CA PHE A 152 4.27 3.62 -17.38
C PHE A 152 3.63 4.98 -17.07
N PRO A 153 3.40 5.85 -18.07
CA PRO A 153 2.73 7.13 -17.85
C PRO A 153 1.22 6.91 -17.66
N LEU A 154 0.79 6.68 -16.41
CA LEU A 154 -0.59 6.36 -16.07
C LEU A 154 -1.54 7.54 -16.32
N ALA A 155 -1.08 8.76 -16.05
CA ALA A 155 -1.83 10.00 -16.26
C ALA A 155 -0.86 11.17 -16.48
N PRO A 156 -1.33 12.35 -16.94
CA PRO A 156 -0.51 13.55 -16.93
C PRO A 156 0.11 13.76 -15.55
N THR A 157 1.41 14.03 -15.52
CA THR A 157 2.21 14.24 -14.30
C THR A 157 2.20 13.08 -13.30
N PHE A 158 1.81 11.86 -13.70
CA PHE A 158 1.85 10.67 -12.84
C PHE A 158 2.39 9.44 -13.59
N SER A 159 3.55 8.94 -13.16
CA SER A 159 4.12 7.68 -13.65
C SER A 159 3.95 6.56 -12.63
N LEU A 160 3.81 5.33 -13.13
CA LEU A 160 3.67 4.10 -12.36
C LEU A 160 4.75 3.11 -12.78
N THR A 161 5.45 2.53 -11.82
CA THR A 161 6.34 1.37 -12.02
C THR A 161 5.97 0.28 -11.04
N LYS A 162 5.58 -0.89 -11.55
CA LYS A 162 5.23 -2.04 -10.70
C LYS A 162 6.29 -3.12 -10.77
N TRP A 163 6.60 -3.75 -9.65
CA TRP A 163 7.59 -4.82 -9.55
C TRP A 163 6.93 -6.10 -9.05
N LEU A 164 6.89 -7.14 -9.89
CA LEU A 164 6.32 -8.44 -9.52
C LEU A 164 7.37 -9.29 -8.82
N ARG A 165 7.64 -9.01 -7.55
CA ARG A 165 8.65 -9.70 -6.75
C ARG A 165 8.47 -9.43 -5.26
N ALA A 166 9.00 -10.34 -4.44
CA ALA A 166 9.06 -10.17 -3.01
C ALA A 166 10.11 -9.12 -2.62
N LEU A 167 9.81 -8.29 -1.62
CA LEU A 167 10.67 -7.18 -1.20
C LEU A 167 12.01 -7.69 -0.64
N GLU A 168 11.95 -8.73 0.19
CA GLU A 168 13.07 -9.38 0.85
C GLU A 168 14.05 -10.06 -0.13
N ALA A 169 13.62 -10.30 -1.37
CA ALA A 169 14.46 -10.86 -2.42
C ALA A 169 15.25 -9.80 -3.19
N VAL A 170 15.01 -8.51 -2.97
CA VAL A 170 15.70 -7.41 -3.67
C VAL A 170 16.95 -7.00 -2.87
N PRO A 171 18.15 -7.06 -3.48
CA PRO A 171 19.36 -6.57 -2.83
C PRO A 171 19.25 -5.07 -2.49
N ALA A 172 19.58 -4.70 -1.26
CA ALA A 172 19.60 -3.31 -0.83
C ALA A 172 20.51 -2.47 -1.75
N GLY A 173 20.07 -1.25 -2.09
CA GLY A 173 20.81 -0.33 -2.95
C GLY A 173 20.67 -0.59 -4.45
N THR A 174 19.93 -1.62 -4.86
CA THR A 174 19.58 -1.89 -6.26
C THR A 174 18.16 -1.45 -6.58
N ALA A 175 17.82 -1.24 -7.86
CA ALA A 175 16.46 -0.85 -8.22
C ALA A 175 15.43 -1.92 -7.83
N PRO A 176 14.28 -1.53 -7.24
CA PRO A 176 13.83 -0.14 -6.98
C PRO A 176 14.31 0.48 -5.66
N LEU A 177 15.00 -0.27 -4.78
CA LEU A 177 15.47 0.15 -3.46
C LEU A 177 16.81 0.92 -3.49
N VAL A 178 16.96 1.85 -4.44
CA VAL A 178 18.14 2.72 -4.53
C VAL A 178 18.13 3.72 -3.37
N ALA A 179 19.30 3.98 -2.79
CA ALA A 179 19.43 4.88 -1.65
C ALA A 179 18.86 6.28 -1.92
N ALA A 180 18.22 6.87 -0.90
CA ALA A 180 17.68 8.23 -0.91
C ALA A 180 16.74 8.56 -2.09
N THR A 181 15.93 7.59 -2.53
CA THR A 181 15.03 7.72 -3.69
C THR A 181 13.65 8.24 -3.32
N TYR A 182 13.06 7.77 -2.22
CA TYR A 182 11.64 7.94 -1.95
C TYR A 182 11.36 9.02 -0.91
N HIS A 183 10.42 9.92 -1.21
CA HIS A 183 9.92 10.89 -0.23
C HIS A 183 8.86 10.28 0.69
N LEU A 184 8.17 9.25 0.20
CA LEU A 184 7.07 8.60 0.91
C LEU A 184 7.05 7.10 0.64
N ILE A 185 6.90 6.32 1.70
CA ILE A 185 6.68 4.88 1.65
C ILE A 185 5.32 4.57 2.28
N TYR A 186 4.44 3.96 1.50
CA TYR A 186 3.24 3.29 2.00
C TYR A 186 3.62 1.85 2.34
N PHE A 187 3.65 1.54 3.63
CA PHE A 187 3.88 0.17 4.08
C PHE A 187 2.53 -0.50 4.33
N ASP A 188 1.98 -1.08 3.27
CA ASP A 188 0.64 -1.67 3.22
C ASP A 188 0.67 -3.20 3.03
N ALA A 189 1.55 -3.84 3.78
CA ALA A 189 1.61 -5.30 3.86
C ALA A 189 0.50 -5.85 4.78
N PHE A 190 0.16 -7.13 4.62
CA PHE A 190 -0.68 -7.81 5.59
C PHE A 190 -0.02 -7.79 6.97
N ALA A 191 -0.85 -7.90 8.01
CA ALA A 191 -0.43 -7.78 9.40
C ALA A 191 0.78 -8.68 9.74
N PRO A 192 1.61 -8.33 10.74
CA PRO A 192 2.81 -9.08 11.13
C PRO A 192 2.64 -10.58 11.32
N GLN A 193 1.46 -11.02 11.75
CA GLN A 193 1.14 -12.44 11.95
C GLN A 193 0.95 -13.21 10.64
N LYS A 194 0.70 -12.51 9.52
CA LYS A 194 0.42 -13.07 8.21
C LYS A 194 1.64 -13.06 7.29
N GLN A 195 2.44 -12.00 7.35
CA GLN A 195 3.65 -11.84 6.53
C GLN A 195 4.87 -11.43 7.37
N PRO A 196 5.24 -12.19 8.43
CA PRO A 196 6.28 -11.80 9.39
C PRO A 196 7.63 -11.44 8.75
N GLU A 197 7.95 -12.02 7.60
CA GLU A 197 9.15 -11.75 6.80
C GLU A 197 9.30 -10.28 6.40
N LEU A 198 8.19 -9.56 6.19
CA LEU A 198 8.19 -8.14 5.85
C LEU A 198 8.36 -7.22 7.08
N TRP A 199 8.10 -7.72 8.29
CA TRP A 199 8.08 -6.93 9.52
C TRP A 199 9.35 -7.08 10.34
N THR A 200 10.50 -7.09 9.66
CA THR A 200 11.81 -7.25 10.30
C THR A 200 12.60 -5.95 10.31
N GLU A 201 13.50 -5.79 11.29
CA GLU A 201 14.44 -4.66 11.33
C GLU A 201 15.24 -4.52 10.03
N ALA A 202 15.65 -5.64 9.42
CA ALA A 202 16.40 -5.65 8.17
C ALA A 202 15.61 -5.01 7.02
N ILE A 203 14.33 -5.36 6.87
CA ILE A 203 13.44 -4.72 5.88
C ILE A 203 13.30 -3.22 6.17
N PHE A 204 13.08 -2.83 7.43
CA PHE A 204 12.95 -1.42 7.78
C PHE A 204 14.25 -0.63 7.61
N ARG A 205 15.41 -1.27 7.72
CA ARG A 205 16.71 -0.68 7.39
C ARG A 205 16.83 -0.45 5.89
N THR A 206 16.50 -1.44 5.07
CA THR A 206 16.51 -1.28 3.60
C THR A 206 15.57 -0.15 3.15
N LEU A 207 14.37 -0.08 3.72
CA LEU A 207 13.44 1.01 3.44
C LEU A 207 13.94 2.37 3.96
N TYR A 208 14.59 2.41 5.12
CA TYR A 208 15.24 3.62 5.64
C TYR A 208 16.30 4.14 4.66
N ASP A 209 17.15 3.26 4.15
CA ASP A 209 18.22 3.60 3.22
C ASP A 209 17.65 4.12 1.89
N ALA A 210 16.61 3.48 1.37
CA ALA A 210 15.90 3.90 0.15
C ALA A 210 15.10 5.22 0.30
N THR A 211 14.85 5.66 1.54
CA THR A 211 14.10 6.90 1.81
C THR A 211 15.02 8.12 1.73
N ALA A 212 14.57 9.17 1.06
CA ALA A 212 15.26 10.46 1.00
C ALA A 212 15.28 11.14 2.38
N PRO A 213 16.26 12.01 2.68
CA PRO A 213 16.23 12.84 3.89
C PRO A 213 14.92 13.60 4.04
N GLY A 214 14.32 13.60 5.23
CA GLY A 214 12.98 14.16 5.48
C GLY A 214 11.82 13.30 4.99
N GLY A 215 12.10 12.17 4.32
CA GLY A 215 11.09 11.25 3.82
C GLY A 215 10.40 10.46 4.93
N VAL A 216 9.23 9.91 4.58
CA VAL A 216 8.28 9.35 5.54
C VAL A 216 7.89 7.92 5.15
N LEU A 217 7.74 7.05 6.14
CA LEU A 217 7.01 5.79 6.03
C LEU A 217 5.73 5.87 6.85
N VAL A 218 4.61 5.40 6.29
CA VAL A 218 3.32 5.37 6.98
C VAL A 218 2.65 3.99 6.85
N THR A 219 1.97 3.56 7.91
CA THR A 219 1.22 2.30 7.93
C THR A 219 0.08 2.34 8.94
N TYR A 220 -0.94 1.52 8.71
CA TYR A 220 -2.03 1.30 9.67
C TYR A 220 -1.55 0.58 10.94
N CYS A 221 -0.43 -0.15 10.87
CA CYS A 221 0.05 -0.98 11.97
C CYS A 221 0.54 -0.14 13.16
N ALA A 222 0.08 -0.49 14.37
CA ALA A 222 0.43 0.18 15.62
C ALA A 222 1.13 -0.75 16.64
N GLN A 223 1.56 -1.94 16.22
CA GLN A 223 2.15 -2.93 17.12
C GLN A 223 3.44 -2.40 17.78
N GLY A 224 3.61 -2.72 19.07
CA GLY A 224 4.75 -2.23 19.85
C GLY A 224 6.09 -2.75 19.34
N GLN A 225 6.17 -4.01 18.90
CA GLN A 225 7.40 -4.61 18.35
C GLN A 225 7.81 -3.92 17.06
N PHE A 226 6.89 -3.80 16.10
CA PHE A 226 7.08 -3.05 14.87
C PHE A 226 7.67 -1.64 15.09
N ARG A 227 7.11 -0.88 16.05
CA ARG A 227 7.63 0.45 16.40
C ARG A 227 9.04 0.42 17.01
N ARG A 228 9.44 -0.66 17.68
CA ARG A 228 10.83 -0.84 18.17
C ARG A 228 11.76 -1.14 17.00
N ASP A 229 11.35 -2.00 16.09
CA ASP A 229 12.17 -2.39 14.92
C ASP A 229 12.40 -1.18 14.00
N LEU A 230 11.39 -0.34 13.79
CA LEU A 230 11.56 0.94 13.08
C LEU A 230 12.62 1.84 13.75
N ARG A 231 12.60 1.97 15.09
CA ARG A 231 13.60 2.78 15.81
C ARG A 231 15.00 2.18 15.69
N ALA A 232 15.12 0.86 15.79
CA ALA A 232 16.39 0.15 15.62
C ALA A 232 16.96 0.38 14.20
N ALA A 233 16.09 0.38 13.18
CA ALA A 233 16.41 0.73 11.80
C ALA A 233 16.72 2.23 11.58
N GLY A 234 16.64 3.09 12.60
CA GLY A 234 17.02 4.50 12.53
C GLY A 234 15.86 5.49 12.29
N TRP A 235 14.62 5.01 12.21
CA TRP A 235 13.47 5.88 12.03
C TRP A 235 13.09 6.62 13.31
N ARG A 236 12.71 7.90 13.17
CA ARG A 236 11.98 8.61 14.21
C ARG A 236 10.50 8.25 14.13
N VAL A 237 10.01 7.56 15.15
CA VAL A 237 8.63 7.01 15.17
C VAL A 237 7.66 7.94 15.88
N GLU A 238 6.56 8.23 15.21
CA GLU A 238 5.43 9.02 15.68
C GLU A 238 4.16 8.16 15.78
N LYS A 239 3.41 8.36 16.87
CA LYS A 239 2.10 7.74 17.06
C LYS A 239 1.03 8.73 16.64
N LEU A 240 0.14 8.32 15.74
CA LEU A 240 -0.94 9.16 15.25
C LEU A 240 -2.30 8.49 15.53
N PRO A 241 -3.40 9.26 15.60
CA PRO A 241 -4.74 8.69 15.68
C PRO A 241 -5.00 7.72 14.51
N GLY A 242 -5.53 6.54 14.82
CA GLY A 242 -5.86 5.54 13.80
C GLY A 242 -7.10 5.92 12.97
N PRO A 243 -7.33 5.23 11.84
CA PRO A 243 -8.58 5.33 11.10
C PRO A 243 -9.76 4.77 11.92
N PRO A 244 -11.03 4.98 11.50
CA PRO A 244 -12.19 4.43 12.19
C PRO A 244 -12.07 2.93 12.49
N GLY A 245 -12.33 2.55 13.74
CA GLY A 245 -12.11 1.19 14.25
C GLY A 245 -10.71 0.90 14.81
N LYS A 246 -9.70 1.76 14.58
CA LYS A 246 -8.33 1.62 15.10
C LYS A 246 -7.95 2.82 15.99
N ARG A 247 -7.34 2.55 17.15
CA ARG A 247 -6.97 3.61 18.13
C ARG A 247 -5.78 4.44 17.68
N GLU A 248 -4.77 3.77 17.12
CA GLU A 248 -3.52 4.39 16.71
C GLU A 248 -3.09 3.83 15.35
N MET A 249 -2.25 4.60 14.66
CA MET A 249 -1.45 4.17 13.52
C MET A 249 0.01 4.61 13.74
N THR A 250 0.89 4.32 12.77
CA THR A 250 2.32 4.68 12.88
C THR A 250 2.78 5.48 11.68
N ARG A 251 3.50 6.56 11.96
CA ARG A 251 4.32 7.28 10.99
C ARG A 251 5.77 7.24 11.44
N ALA A 252 6.69 7.06 10.51
CA ALA A 252 8.11 7.01 10.73
C ALA A 252 8.78 8.02 9.81
N VAL A 253 9.71 8.81 10.33
CA VAL A 253 10.39 9.87 9.59
C VAL A 253 11.89 9.61 9.58
N LYS A 254 12.51 9.79 8.40
CA LYS A 254 13.97 9.86 8.27
C LYS A 254 14.39 11.30 8.48
N ASP A 255 15.09 11.58 9.56
CA ASP A 255 15.53 12.94 9.85
C ASP A 255 16.50 13.43 8.77
N ALA A 256 16.38 14.71 8.40
CA ALA A 256 17.35 15.35 7.53
C ALA A 256 18.70 15.46 8.26
N PRO A 257 19.84 15.25 7.59
CA PRO A 257 21.13 15.53 8.20
C PRO A 257 21.17 16.99 8.65
N ALA A 258 21.73 17.21 9.84
CA ALA A 258 21.92 18.52 10.46
C ALA A 258 22.93 19.39 9.68
#